data_AF-A0A3T0E6C9-F1
#
_entry.id   AF-A0A3T0E6C9-F1
#
_cell.length_a   1.000
_cell.length_b   1.000
_cell.length_c   1.000
_cell.angle_alpha   90.00
_cell.angle_beta   90.00
_cell.angle_gamma   90.00
#
_symmetry.space_group_name_H-M   'P 1'
#
loop_
_entity.id
_entity.type
_entity.pdbx_description
1 polymer ?
#
loop_
_entity_poly.entity_id
_entity_poly.type
_entity_poly.pdbx_seq_one_letter_code
_entity_poly.pdbx_strand_id
1 'polypeptide(L)'
;MAVSACAGSAEQRPPEPLEASLRTVEQGELVGFQHSPGAWAWRGVPFAAAPEGDLRWRAPRPAPAFNGRFEALDHPEPCPQFTSALQASSGVRPGQLVGSEDCLRLDIYAPEGASADNASRPVMVWIHGGANVWGFAGQYDGAQLAKDQDVVVIAIQYRLGGLGFFAHDAIRSDATDPRDAAANFALLDQIAALEWVRGNAAQFGGDAGNVTIFGESAGGHNVAGLLASPLASGLFHRAIIQSGSFDSVSWEAASGAEPGQSNTSADIALRIAGDGYTADALRSADLETVFNAYRGEDGAPFLNLPRMIEDGVTIPRDGLANAFASPDTFNAVPVVTGTNRDEMKLFNAFRDDLVKRYFGVILISRDAQFYDTVAEYQSRTWRILAVDQAASLMQSGGHRDVWAYRFDWDEQGRALFVMDLSHLLGAAHAMEIPFVFNHFDFFGRLDGAMFNNNNASGREALAAAMGAYWAEFARTGEPGTGGPTNLPSWERWNADGLLMRFDSPDDNGQELITGTDSFEALEADLAADTRLDDAQRCAVVEAIAAWRPRGSLDTMRQRLNCG
;
A
#
# COMPACT_ATOMS: atom_id res chain seq x y z
N MET A 1 43.84 20.67 -17.99
CA MET A 1 43.93 19.35 -17.32
C MET A 1 42.64 19.16 -16.55
N ALA A 2 41.68 18.47 -17.15
CA ALA A 2 40.41 18.13 -16.52
C ALA A 2 40.53 16.69 -15.99
N VAL A 3 40.41 16.51 -14.68
CA VAL A 3 40.36 15.19 -14.07
C VAL A 3 38.89 14.78 -14.05
N SER A 4 38.54 13.87 -14.96
CA SER A 4 37.26 13.18 -14.99
C SER A 4 37.27 12.14 -13.87
N ALA A 5 36.49 12.36 -12.81
CA ALA A 5 36.23 11.33 -11.81
C ALA A 5 34.99 10.54 -12.25
N CYS A 6 35.23 9.40 -12.91
CA CYS A 6 34.22 8.37 -13.06
C CYS A 6 34.02 7.72 -11.69
N ALA A 7 32.92 8.06 -11.00
CA ALA A 7 32.39 7.20 -9.95
C ALA A 7 31.67 6.04 -10.66
N GLY A 8 32.37 4.92 -10.85
CA GLY A 8 31.75 3.68 -11.30
C GLY A 8 30.81 3.18 -10.20
N SER A 9 29.55 2.94 -10.55
CA SER A 9 28.68 2.07 -9.77
C SER A 9 29.40 0.74 -9.58
N ALA A 10 29.74 0.38 -8.35
CA ALA A 10 30.20 -0.96 -8.07
C ALA A 10 29.07 -1.92 -8.49
N GLU A 11 29.32 -2.77 -9.48
CA GLU A 11 28.44 -3.93 -9.73
C GLU A 11 28.35 -4.71 -8.42
N GLN A 12 27.17 -4.68 -7.80
CA GLN A 12 26.88 -5.55 -6.67
C GLN A 12 27.06 -6.98 -7.16
N ARG A 13 27.97 -7.73 -6.51
CA ARG A 13 28.08 -9.15 -6.77
C ARG A 13 26.72 -9.79 -6.49
N PRO A 14 26.28 -10.75 -7.32
CA PRO A 14 25.08 -11.49 -7.02
C PRO A 14 25.20 -12.13 -5.63
N PRO A 15 24.10 -12.21 -4.87
CA PRO A 15 24.09 -12.89 -3.58
C PRO A 15 24.49 -14.36 -3.78
N GLU A 16 25.26 -14.88 -2.83
CA GLU A 16 25.68 -16.29 -2.82
C GLU A 16 24.88 -17.04 -1.75
N PRO A 17 24.45 -18.28 -2.02
CA PRO A 17 23.69 -19.07 -1.06
C PRO A 17 24.51 -19.36 0.20
N LEU A 18 23.88 -19.23 1.36
CA LEU A 18 24.50 -19.46 2.66
C LEU A 18 23.85 -20.66 3.37
N GLU A 19 24.59 -21.74 3.57
CA GLU A 19 24.07 -22.97 4.20
C GLU A 19 23.47 -22.76 5.61
N ALA A 20 23.96 -21.78 6.38
CA ALA A 20 23.36 -21.43 7.67
C ALA A 20 21.90 -20.93 7.57
N SER A 21 21.51 -20.46 6.39
CA SER A 21 20.14 -20.02 6.08
C SER A 21 19.26 -21.14 5.50
N LEU A 22 19.75 -22.39 5.40
CA LEU A 22 18.93 -23.50 4.89
C LEU A 22 17.70 -23.74 5.77
N ARG A 23 16.51 -23.79 5.17
CA ARG A 23 15.22 -24.08 5.82
C ARG A 23 14.46 -25.15 5.07
N THR A 24 13.60 -25.86 5.78
CA THR A 24 12.67 -26.82 5.19
C THR A 24 11.25 -26.34 5.43
N VAL A 25 10.57 -25.99 4.34
CA VAL A 25 9.15 -25.61 4.31
C VAL A 25 8.33 -26.73 3.68
N GLU A 26 7.02 -26.60 3.62
CA GLU A 26 6.13 -27.62 3.02
C GLU A 26 6.51 -27.97 1.57
N GLN A 27 6.93 -26.97 0.79
CA GLN A 27 7.36 -27.18 -0.60
C GLN A 27 8.73 -27.88 -0.73
N GLY A 28 9.54 -27.94 0.32
CA GLY A 28 10.88 -28.54 0.31
C GLY A 28 11.96 -27.68 0.96
N GLU A 29 13.22 -27.97 0.63
CA GLU A 29 14.36 -27.22 1.14
C GLU A 29 14.60 -25.94 0.34
N LEU A 30 14.83 -24.83 1.04
CA LEU A 30 15.24 -23.56 0.46
C LEU A 30 16.43 -22.97 1.21
N VAL A 31 17.32 -22.32 0.46
CA VAL A 31 18.51 -21.64 1.01
C VAL A 31 18.47 -20.17 0.60
N GLY A 32 18.79 -19.30 1.54
CA GLY A 32 18.87 -17.86 1.35
C GLY A 32 20.32 -17.39 1.39
N PHE A 33 20.52 -16.14 1.77
CA PHE A 33 21.84 -15.50 1.83
C PHE A 33 21.92 -14.52 2.99
N GLN A 34 23.15 -14.08 3.30
CA GLN A 34 23.35 -12.97 4.22
C GLN A 34 23.13 -11.66 3.48
N HIS A 35 22.04 -10.96 3.80
CA HIS A 35 21.69 -9.69 3.17
C HIS A 35 22.63 -8.56 3.63
N SER A 36 22.84 -8.48 4.94
CA SER A 36 23.78 -7.58 5.59
C SER A 36 24.26 -8.20 6.91
N PRO A 37 25.31 -7.68 7.56
CA PRO A 37 25.72 -8.19 8.87
C PRO A 37 24.56 -8.17 9.87
N GLY A 38 24.17 -9.34 10.40
CA GLY A 38 23.04 -9.48 11.32
C GLY A 38 21.67 -9.73 10.68
N ALA A 39 21.55 -9.82 9.34
CA ALA A 39 20.28 -10.08 8.66
C ALA A 39 20.41 -11.15 7.56
N TRP A 40 19.46 -12.08 7.54
CA TRP A 40 19.26 -13.09 6.49
C TRP A 40 18.09 -12.71 5.60
N ALA A 41 18.15 -13.14 4.34
CA ALA A 41 17.06 -12.99 3.39
C ALA A 41 16.83 -14.27 2.56
N TRP A 42 15.57 -14.50 2.22
CA TRP A 42 15.10 -15.51 1.28
C TRP A 42 14.12 -14.85 0.34
N ARG A 43 14.47 -14.75 -0.94
CA ARG A 43 13.72 -13.99 -1.94
C ARG A 43 13.03 -14.88 -2.97
N GLY A 44 11.87 -14.43 -3.44
CA GLY A 44 11.13 -15.05 -4.53
C GLY A 44 10.51 -16.43 -4.23
N VAL A 45 10.24 -16.73 -2.96
CA VAL A 45 9.68 -18.02 -2.52
C VAL A 45 8.20 -18.11 -2.96
N PRO A 46 7.80 -19.12 -3.76
CA PRO A 46 6.42 -19.24 -4.22
C PRO A 46 5.50 -19.67 -3.09
N PHE A 47 4.43 -18.91 -2.82
CA PHE A 47 3.43 -19.27 -1.80
C PHE A 47 2.16 -19.89 -2.41
N ALA A 48 1.97 -19.74 -3.73
CA ALA A 48 0.89 -20.37 -4.49
C ALA A 48 1.38 -20.81 -5.87
N ALA A 49 0.59 -21.65 -6.55
CA ALA A 49 0.80 -21.96 -7.96
C ALA A 49 0.54 -20.73 -8.84
N ALA A 50 1.22 -20.66 -9.99
CA ALA A 50 1.03 -19.60 -10.97
C ALA A 50 -0.45 -19.52 -11.41
N PRO A 51 -1.13 -18.36 -11.26
CA PRO A 51 -2.53 -18.15 -11.65
C PRO A 51 -2.70 -17.97 -13.17
N GLU A 52 -2.13 -18.87 -13.96
CA GLU A 52 -2.11 -18.83 -15.42
C GLU A 52 -3.17 -19.73 -16.05
N GLY A 53 -3.54 -19.45 -17.30
CA GLY A 53 -4.47 -20.28 -18.07
C GLY A 53 -5.80 -20.45 -17.36
N ASP A 54 -6.21 -21.69 -17.07
CA ASP A 54 -7.46 -21.98 -16.34
C ASP A 54 -7.45 -21.45 -14.89
N LEU A 55 -6.29 -21.19 -14.30
CA LEU A 55 -6.19 -20.58 -12.96
C LEU A 55 -6.33 -19.05 -12.98
N ARG A 56 -6.34 -18.41 -14.16
CA ARG A 56 -6.63 -16.98 -14.26
C ARG A 56 -8.05 -16.71 -13.76
N TRP A 57 -8.18 -15.73 -12.88
CA TRP A 57 -9.42 -15.44 -12.14
C TRP A 57 -10.02 -16.66 -11.43
N ARG A 58 -9.16 -17.46 -10.80
CA ARG A 58 -9.53 -18.42 -9.76
C ARG A 58 -8.84 -18.08 -8.44
N ALA A 59 -9.31 -18.68 -7.35
CA ALA A 59 -8.59 -18.61 -6.08
C ALA A 59 -7.21 -19.27 -6.23
N PRO A 60 -6.18 -18.80 -5.51
CA PRO A 60 -4.86 -19.43 -5.51
C PRO A 60 -4.94 -20.92 -5.22
N ARG A 61 -4.03 -21.68 -5.83
CA ARG A 61 -3.84 -23.10 -5.54
C ARG A 61 -2.51 -23.29 -4.80
N PRO A 62 -2.33 -24.37 -4.02
CA PRO A 62 -1.09 -24.61 -3.30
C PRO A 62 0.14 -24.54 -4.21
N ALA A 63 1.23 -23.96 -3.70
CA ALA A 63 2.50 -23.91 -4.42
C ALA A 63 2.99 -25.34 -4.74
N PRO A 64 3.56 -25.58 -5.93
CA PRO A 64 4.20 -26.85 -6.23
C PRO A 64 5.42 -27.08 -5.33
N ALA A 65 5.72 -28.34 -5.06
CA ALA A 65 6.98 -28.71 -4.40
C ALA A 65 8.18 -28.27 -5.25
N PHE A 66 9.28 -27.90 -4.58
CA PHE A 66 10.52 -27.53 -5.24
C PHE A 66 11.13 -28.73 -5.97
N ASN A 67 11.74 -28.45 -7.13
CA ASN A 67 12.55 -29.43 -7.82
C ASN A 67 13.98 -29.41 -7.27
N GLY A 68 14.21 -30.15 -6.19
CA GLY A 68 15.45 -30.09 -5.42
C GLY A 68 15.48 -28.90 -4.45
N ARG A 69 16.68 -28.40 -4.16
CA ARG A 69 16.86 -27.25 -3.26
C ARG A 69 16.56 -25.95 -4.00
N PHE A 70 15.68 -25.12 -3.45
CA PHE A 70 15.36 -23.79 -3.98
C PHE A 70 16.36 -22.74 -3.50
N GLU A 71 17.01 -22.03 -4.42
CA GLU A 71 17.91 -20.92 -4.10
C GLU A 71 17.11 -19.62 -4.09
N ALA A 72 16.73 -19.16 -2.91
CA ALA A 72 15.90 -17.99 -2.67
C ALA A 72 16.74 -16.71 -2.70
N LEU A 73 17.37 -16.45 -3.85
CA LEU A 73 18.38 -15.42 -4.01
C LEU A 73 17.88 -14.18 -4.74
N ASP A 74 16.89 -14.32 -5.61
CA ASP A 74 16.37 -13.24 -6.45
C ASP A 74 14.96 -12.83 -6.02
N HIS A 75 14.67 -11.53 -6.15
CA HIS A 75 13.33 -11.01 -5.93
C HIS A 75 12.31 -11.66 -6.89
N PRO A 76 11.02 -11.71 -6.51
CA PRO A 76 9.99 -12.16 -7.42
C PRO A 76 9.86 -11.19 -8.59
N GLU A 77 9.60 -11.74 -9.78
CA GLU A 77 9.11 -10.94 -10.90
C GLU A 77 7.81 -10.20 -10.48
N PRO A 78 7.62 -8.95 -10.91
CA PRO A 78 6.37 -8.24 -10.68
C PRO A 78 5.19 -9.00 -11.29
N CYS A 79 4.02 -8.97 -10.63
CA CYS A 79 2.77 -9.34 -11.28
C CYS A 79 2.51 -8.43 -12.49
N PRO A 80 1.73 -8.87 -13.51
CA PRO A 80 1.57 -8.11 -14.74
C PRO A 80 1.04 -6.71 -14.44
N GLN A 81 1.71 -5.69 -14.98
CA GLN A 81 1.38 -4.29 -14.72
C GLN A 81 1.94 -3.37 -15.79
N PHE A 82 1.36 -2.19 -15.93
CA PHE A 82 2.00 -1.10 -16.67
C PHE A 82 3.00 -0.38 -15.76
N THR A 83 4.19 -0.13 -16.27
CA THR A 83 5.17 0.73 -15.59
C THR A 83 4.59 2.12 -15.34
N SER A 84 4.82 2.66 -14.14
CA SER A 84 4.23 3.92 -13.68
C SER A 84 5.13 5.13 -13.97
N ALA A 85 4.54 6.32 -14.06
CA ALA A 85 5.28 7.59 -14.13
C ALA A 85 6.17 7.81 -12.90
N LEU A 86 5.77 7.29 -11.74
CA LEU A 86 6.55 7.34 -10.50
C LEU A 86 7.86 6.54 -10.60
N GLN A 87 7.93 5.55 -11.50
CA GLN A 87 9.15 4.76 -11.74
C GLN A 87 10.08 5.42 -12.76
N ALA A 88 9.70 6.56 -13.36
CA ALA A 88 10.54 7.27 -14.32
C ALA A 88 11.84 7.78 -13.68
N SER A 89 11.80 8.13 -12.38
CA SER A 89 13.00 8.49 -11.61
C SER A 89 13.99 7.33 -11.51
N SER A 90 13.54 6.08 -11.62
CA SER A 90 14.38 4.88 -11.66
C SER A 90 14.83 4.49 -13.09
N GLY A 91 14.57 5.34 -14.09
CA GLY A 91 14.95 5.10 -15.49
C GLY A 91 14.02 4.16 -16.25
N VAL A 92 12.88 3.78 -15.65
CA VAL A 92 11.87 2.94 -16.29
C VAL A 92 10.96 3.80 -17.14
N ARG A 93 10.75 3.41 -18.41
CA ARG A 93 9.83 4.13 -19.28
C ARG A 93 8.38 3.80 -18.88
N PRO A 94 7.51 4.79 -18.58
CA PRO A 94 6.12 4.54 -18.22
C PRO A 94 5.29 3.95 -19.36
N GLY A 95 4.22 3.24 -19.01
CA GLY A 95 3.24 2.68 -19.94
C GLY A 95 3.69 1.41 -20.66
N GLN A 96 4.77 0.76 -20.21
CA GLN A 96 5.21 -0.53 -20.74
C GLN A 96 4.59 -1.66 -19.92
N LEU A 97 4.03 -2.67 -20.59
CA LEU A 97 3.57 -3.87 -19.92
C LEU A 97 4.77 -4.72 -19.52
N VAL A 98 4.87 -5.05 -18.24
CA VAL A 98 5.94 -5.85 -17.64
C VAL A 98 5.36 -6.88 -16.68
N GLY A 99 6.18 -7.83 -16.23
CA GLY A 99 5.82 -8.84 -15.25
C GLY A 99 5.32 -10.15 -15.85
N SER A 100 4.99 -11.09 -14.96
CA SER A 100 4.56 -12.45 -15.26
C SER A 100 3.36 -12.84 -14.42
N GLU A 101 2.47 -13.70 -14.93
CA GLU A 101 1.38 -14.25 -14.12
C GLU A 101 1.89 -15.22 -13.05
N ASP A 102 2.99 -15.95 -13.27
CA ASP A 102 3.76 -16.63 -12.21
C ASP A 102 4.47 -15.63 -11.27
N CYS A 103 3.68 -14.89 -10.50
CA CYS A 103 4.16 -13.85 -9.59
C CYS A 103 3.80 -14.08 -8.11
N LEU A 104 3.03 -15.12 -7.76
CA LEU A 104 2.55 -15.37 -6.39
C LEU A 104 3.67 -15.90 -5.48
N ARG A 105 4.57 -14.98 -5.13
CA ARG A 105 5.83 -15.19 -4.43
C ARG A 105 6.02 -14.15 -3.34
N LEU A 106 6.92 -14.44 -2.40
CA LEU A 106 7.23 -13.55 -1.28
C LEU A 106 8.73 -13.49 -0.99
N ASP A 107 9.13 -12.39 -0.36
CA ASP A 107 10.46 -12.17 0.19
C ASP A 107 10.39 -12.20 1.72
N ILE A 108 11.41 -12.78 2.35
CA ILE A 108 11.48 -12.98 3.81
C ILE A 108 12.79 -12.40 4.31
N TYR A 109 12.71 -11.61 5.37
CA TYR A 109 13.84 -11.01 6.06
C TYR A 109 13.77 -11.37 7.54
N ALA A 110 14.88 -11.84 8.11
CA ALA A 110 14.95 -12.20 9.51
C ALA A 110 16.32 -11.87 10.12
N PRO A 111 16.41 -11.69 11.45
CA PRO A 111 17.69 -11.59 12.13
C PRO A 111 18.57 -12.81 11.90
N GLU A 112 19.89 -12.60 11.88
CA GLU A 112 20.85 -13.69 11.82
C GLU A 112 20.65 -14.66 13.01
N GLY A 113 20.61 -15.97 12.71
CA GLY A 113 20.35 -17.01 13.72
C GLY A 113 18.88 -17.31 13.98
N ALA A 114 17.93 -16.64 13.30
CA ALA A 114 16.51 -16.94 13.40
C ALA A 114 16.19 -18.33 12.79
N SER A 115 15.56 -19.22 13.55
CA SER A 115 15.26 -20.60 13.15
C SER A 115 14.02 -21.15 13.87
N ALA A 116 13.57 -22.34 13.49
CA ALA A 116 12.48 -23.05 14.17
C ALA A 116 12.70 -23.23 15.69
N ASP A 117 13.96 -23.37 16.13
CA ASP A 117 14.28 -23.58 17.54
C ASP A 117 14.05 -22.35 18.42
N ASN A 118 13.97 -21.16 17.82
CA ASN A 118 13.75 -19.88 18.50
C ASN A 118 12.60 -19.07 17.86
N ALA A 119 11.59 -19.79 17.37
CA ALA A 119 10.40 -19.23 16.73
C ALA A 119 9.47 -18.50 17.73
N SER A 120 9.86 -17.29 18.13
CA SER A 120 9.11 -16.45 19.08
C SER A 120 8.96 -15.00 18.62
N ARG A 121 9.53 -14.63 17.47
CA ARG A 121 9.51 -13.24 16.99
C ARG A 121 8.16 -12.90 16.40
N PRO A 122 7.65 -11.67 16.57
CA PRO A 122 6.49 -11.25 15.81
C PRO A 122 6.80 -11.30 14.31
N VAL A 123 5.78 -11.65 13.52
CA VAL A 123 5.86 -11.68 12.06
C VAL A 123 5.11 -10.49 11.52
N MET A 124 5.77 -9.65 10.73
CA MET A 124 5.18 -8.49 10.07
C MET A 124 5.07 -8.78 8.57
N VAL A 125 3.85 -8.86 8.05
CA VAL A 125 3.56 -9.17 6.64
C VAL A 125 3.18 -7.90 5.90
N TRP A 126 4.07 -7.46 5.01
CA TRP A 126 3.94 -6.24 4.21
C TRP A 126 3.11 -6.49 2.95
N ILE A 127 2.08 -5.67 2.78
CA ILE A 127 1.21 -5.63 1.59
C ILE A 127 1.48 -4.30 0.87
N HIS A 128 2.10 -4.40 -0.31
CA HIS A 128 2.53 -3.21 -1.03
C HIS A 128 1.37 -2.36 -1.59
N GLY A 129 1.61 -1.06 -1.70
CA GLY A 129 0.73 -0.09 -2.36
C GLY A 129 0.85 -0.11 -3.88
N GLY A 130 0.50 1.01 -4.51
CA GLY A 130 0.52 1.17 -5.98
C GLY A 130 -0.86 1.13 -6.63
N ALA A 131 -1.88 1.64 -5.94
CA ALA A 131 -3.26 1.78 -6.41
C ALA A 131 -3.88 0.46 -6.93
N ASN A 132 -3.39 -0.69 -6.46
CA ASN A 132 -3.76 -2.03 -6.92
C ASN A 132 -3.50 -2.26 -8.43
N VAL A 133 -2.67 -1.44 -9.10
CA VAL A 133 -2.36 -1.57 -10.54
C VAL A 133 -0.88 -1.72 -10.85
N TRP A 134 -0.01 -1.38 -9.90
CA TRP A 134 1.43 -1.53 -10.00
C TRP A 134 2.01 -1.76 -8.59
N GLY A 135 3.31 -2.08 -8.51
CA GLY A 135 4.02 -2.38 -7.26
C GLY A 135 4.57 -3.80 -7.23
N PHE A 136 5.58 -4.03 -6.40
CA PHE A 136 6.18 -5.34 -6.21
C PHE A 136 6.96 -5.42 -4.89
N ALA A 137 6.99 -6.61 -4.28
CA ALA A 137 7.62 -6.92 -2.99
C ALA A 137 9.11 -6.52 -2.95
N GLY A 138 9.83 -6.70 -4.06
CA GLY A 138 11.26 -6.38 -4.13
C GLY A 138 11.61 -4.89 -4.04
N GLN A 139 10.61 -3.99 -3.99
CA GLN A 139 10.82 -2.57 -3.68
C GLN A 139 11.02 -2.32 -2.18
N TYR A 140 10.72 -3.29 -1.31
CA TYR A 140 10.65 -3.10 0.14
C TYR A 140 11.67 -3.98 0.87
N ASP A 141 12.85 -3.42 1.14
CA ASP A 141 13.90 -4.11 1.90
C ASP A 141 13.60 -4.12 3.41
N GLY A 142 13.11 -5.26 3.90
CA GLY A 142 12.80 -5.48 5.30
C GLY A 142 14.00 -5.79 6.21
N ALA A 143 15.23 -5.90 5.68
CA ALA A 143 16.37 -6.42 6.44
C ALA A 143 16.74 -5.55 7.64
N GLN A 144 16.69 -4.22 7.49
CA GLN A 144 17.07 -3.30 8.56
C GLN A 144 16.04 -3.30 9.69
N LEU A 145 14.73 -3.24 9.36
CA LEU A 145 13.65 -3.38 10.32
C LEU A 145 13.70 -4.74 11.05
N ALA A 146 13.87 -5.84 10.31
CA ALA A 146 13.96 -7.18 10.88
C ALA A 146 15.06 -7.28 11.93
N LYS A 147 16.26 -6.79 11.59
CA LYS A 147 17.44 -6.80 12.47
C LYS A 147 17.30 -5.86 13.66
N ASP A 148 16.96 -4.60 13.44
CA ASP A 148 16.96 -3.58 14.50
C ASP A 148 15.88 -3.83 15.54
N GLN A 149 14.76 -4.43 15.11
CA GLN A 149 13.60 -4.68 15.96
C GLN A 149 13.42 -6.15 16.33
N ASP A 150 14.31 -7.06 15.94
CA ASP A 150 14.20 -8.49 16.21
C ASP A 150 12.83 -9.07 15.80
N VAL A 151 12.41 -8.77 14.56
CA VAL A 151 11.15 -9.20 13.96
C VAL A 151 11.40 -9.97 12.66
N VAL A 152 10.45 -10.80 12.22
CA VAL A 152 10.46 -11.37 10.87
C VAL A 152 9.60 -10.48 9.95
N VAL A 153 10.16 -10.01 8.84
CA VAL A 153 9.43 -9.22 7.84
C VAL A 153 9.21 -10.07 6.59
N ILE A 154 7.97 -10.13 6.09
CA ILE A 154 7.60 -10.87 4.89
C ILE A 154 6.89 -9.93 3.92
N ALA A 155 7.47 -9.67 2.75
CA ALA A 155 6.84 -8.86 1.70
C ALA A 155 6.22 -9.76 0.65
N ILE A 156 4.92 -9.59 0.37
CA ILE A 156 4.16 -10.49 -0.50
C ILE A 156 3.78 -9.84 -1.83
N GLN A 157 3.76 -10.64 -2.90
CA GLN A 157 3.11 -10.29 -4.16
C GLN A 157 1.62 -10.63 -4.13
N TYR A 158 0.82 -9.93 -4.94
CA TYR A 158 -0.57 -10.25 -5.21
C TYR A 158 -0.95 -9.77 -6.62
N ARG A 159 -1.94 -10.40 -7.28
CA ARG A 159 -2.41 -10.00 -8.62
C ARG A 159 -2.91 -8.56 -8.63
N LEU A 160 -2.61 -7.83 -9.70
CA LEU A 160 -2.94 -6.41 -9.86
C LEU A 160 -3.95 -6.18 -10.98
N GLY A 161 -4.51 -4.98 -11.03
CA GLY A 161 -5.41 -4.50 -12.07
C GLY A 161 -6.62 -5.41 -12.26
N GLY A 162 -7.01 -5.60 -13.52
CA GLY A 162 -8.11 -6.49 -13.89
C GLY A 162 -7.85 -7.97 -13.61
N LEU A 163 -6.61 -8.40 -13.37
CA LEU A 163 -6.31 -9.78 -12.96
C LEU A 163 -6.60 -10.00 -11.48
N GLY A 164 -6.44 -8.96 -10.65
CA GLY A 164 -6.71 -8.99 -9.22
C GLY A 164 -8.16 -8.69 -8.85
N PHE A 165 -8.87 -7.91 -9.66
CA PHE A 165 -10.22 -7.42 -9.36
C PHE A 165 -11.12 -7.50 -10.60
N PHE A 166 -12.07 -8.43 -10.62
CA PHE A 166 -12.92 -8.65 -11.79
C PHE A 166 -14.28 -9.28 -11.41
N ALA A 167 -15.34 -8.47 -11.41
CA ALA A 167 -16.70 -8.90 -11.06
C ALA A 167 -17.48 -9.30 -12.30
N HIS A 168 -17.40 -10.58 -12.66
CA HIS A 168 -18.00 -11.05 -13.90
C HIS A 168 -18.76 -12.37 -13.75
N ASP A 169 -20.02 -12.41 -14.20
CA ASP A 169 -20.90 -13.57 -14.06
C ASP A 169 -20.38 -14.82 -14.78
N ALA A 170 -19.78 -14.67 -15.97
CA ALA A 170 -19.12 -15.79 -16.66
C ALA A 170 -18.02 -16.47 -15.83
N ILE A 171 -17.20 -15.68 -15.11
CA ILE A 171 -16.16 -16.22 -14.22
C ILE A 171 -16.80 -16.85 -12.98
N ARG A 172 -17.72 -16.14 -12.33
CA ARG A 172 -18.43 -16.62 -11.14
C ARG A 172 -19.21 -17.91 -11.39
N SER A 173 -19.85 -18.04 -12.54
CA SER A 173 -20.67 -19.22 -12.90
C SER A 173 -19.81 -20.44 -13.25
N ASP A 174 -18.53 -20.23 -13.59
CA ASP A 174 -17.53 -21.25 -13.88
C ASP A 174 -16.70 -21.65 -12.63
N ALA A 175 -17.10 -21.19 -11.45
CA ALA A 175 -16.44 -21.53 -10.20
C ALA A 175 -16.48 -23.04 -9.95
N THR A 176 -15.31 -23.63 -9.70
CA THR A 176 -15.18 -25.06 -9.33
C THR A 176 -14.96 -25.26 -7.83
N ASP A 177 -14.51 -24.21 -7.15
CA ASP A 177 -14.43 -24.05 -5.70
C ASP A 177 -15.24 -22.82 -5.27
N PRO A 178 -15.89 -22.79 -4.08
CA PRO A 178 -16.60 -21.60 -3.61
C PRO A 178 -15.76 -20.30 -3.63
N ARG A 179 -14.45 -20.36 -3.38
CA ARG A 179 -13.55 -19.20 -3.45
C ARG A 179 -13.32 -18.73 -4.89
N ASP A 180 -13.52 -19.57 -5.91
CA ASP A 180 -13.42 -19.16 -7.32
C ASP A 180 -14.57 -18.23 -7.75
N ALA A 181 -15.66 -18.17 -6.98
CA ALA A 181 -16.81 -17.29 -7.25
C ALA A 181 -16.60 -15.83 -6.80
N ALA A 182 -15.41 -15.53 -6.24
CA ALA A 182 -15.02 -14.20 -5.81
C ALA A 182 -14.79 -13.22 -6.97
N ALA A 183 -14.67 -11.94 -6.65
CA ALA A 183 -14.18 -10.91 -7.57
C ALA A 183 -12.85 -10.31 -7.12
N ASN A 184 -12.50 -10.40 -5.83
CA ASN A 184 -11.25 -9.87 -5.27
C ASN A 184 -10.18 -10.96 -5.23
N PHE A 185 -9.71 -11.39 -6.39
CA PHE A 185 -8.65 -12.40 -6.53
C PHE A 185 -7.33 -11.98 -5.87
N ALA A 186 -7.01 -10.69 -5.90
CA ALA A 186 -5.89 -10.10 -5.16
C ALA A 186 -5.97 -10.35 -3.65
N LEU A 187 -7.18 -10.23 -3.07
CA LEU A 187 -7.40 -10.46 -1.64
C LEU A 187 -7.25 -11.95 -1.30
N LEU A 188 -7.68 -12.85 -2.21
CA LEU A 188 -7.43 -14.28 -2.07
C LEU A 188 -5.93 -14.64 -2.15
N ASP A 189 -5.16 -13.93 -2.98
CA ASP A 189 -3.69 -14.10 -3.03
C ASP A 189 -3.05 -13.75 -1.68
N GLN A 190 -3.48 -12.65 -1.07
CA GLN A 190 -2.99 -12.23 0.24
C GLN A 190 -3.40 -13.21 1.34
N ILE A 191 -4.62 -13.75 1.30
CA ILE A 191 -5.08 -14.80 2.21
C ILE A 191 -4.23 -16.07 2.04
N ALA A 192 -3.92 -16.48 0.80
CA ALA A 192 -3.06 -17.63 0.54
C ALA A 192 -1.63 -17.42 1.05
N ALA A 193 -1.09 -16.20 0.91
CA ALA A 193 0.20 -15.85 1.50
C ALA A 193 0.16 -15.94 3.03
N LEU A 194 -0.90 -15.47 3.68
CA LEU A 194 -1.07 -15.60 5.13
C LEU A 194 -1.27 -17.06 5.59
N GLU A 195 -1.98 -17.88 4.82
CA GLU A 195 -2.07 -19.33 5.04
C GLU A 195 -0.67 -19.98 4.96
N TRP A 196 0.17 -19.55 4.01
CA TRP A 196 1.57 -19.97 3.90
C TRP A 196 2.41 -19.52 5.10
N VAL A 197 2.27 -18.26 5.53
CA VAL A 197 2.95 -17.70 6.71
C VAL A 197 2.61 -18.52 7.95
N ARG A 198 1.34 -18.83 8.17
CA ARG A 198 0.90 -19.68 9.30
C ARG A 198 1.57 -21.05 9.29
N GLY A 199 1.77 -21.64 8.11
CA GLY A 199 2.42 -22.95 7.97
C GLY A 199 3.94 -22.93 8.12
N ASN A 200 4.60 -21.80 7.81
CA ASN A 200 6.05 -21.79 7.55
C ASN A 200 6.86 -20.75 8.34
N ALA A 201 6.24 -19.73 8.95
CA ALA A 201 6.95 -18.64 9.62
C ALA A 201 7.92 -19.12 10.72
N ALA A 202 7.58 -20.21 11.42
CA ALA A 202 8.42 -20.81 12.45
C ALA A 202 9.82 -21.17 11.91
N GLN A 203 9.92 -21.64 10.66
CA GLN A 203 11.21 -21.98 10.06
C GLN A 203 12.15 -20.77 10.01
N PHE A 204 11.59 -19.56 9.92
CA PHE A 204 12.32 -18.30 9.84
C PHE A 204 12.44 -17.62 11.22
N GLY A 205 12.12 -18.32 12.31
CA GLY A 205 12.17 -17.78 13.68
C GLY A 205 10.98 -16.89 14.06
N GLY A 206 9.93 -16.88 13.24
CA GLY A 206 8.69 -16.15 13.49
C GLY A 206 7.63 -16.96 14.22
N ASP A 207 6.81 -16.30 15.02
CA ASP A 207 5.66 -16.86 15.70
C ASP A 207 4.39 -16.69 14.83
N ALA A 208 3.86 -17.81 14.33
CA ALA A 208 2.63 -17.84 13.55
C ALA A 208 1.37 -17.43 14.36
N GLY A 209 1.44 -17.46 15.69
CA GLY A 209 0.43 -16.91 16.61
C GLY A 209 0.60 -15.42 16.89
N ASN A 210 1.57 -14.75 16.26
CA ASN A 210 1.88 -13.34 16.47
C ASN A 210 2.17 -12.62 15.14
N VAL A 211 1.17 -12.60 14.27
CA VAL A 211 1.25 -12.02 12.91
C VAL A 211 0.59 -10.65 12.86
N THR A 212 1.30 -9.65 12.36
CA THR A 212 0.81 -8.30 12.08
C THR A 212 0.82 -8.07 10.58
N ILE A 213 -0.34 -7.77 9.99
CA ILE A 213 -0.42 -7.31 8.60
C ILE A 213 -0.26 -5.80 8.55
N PHE A 214 0.53 -5.29 7.61
CA PHE A 214 0.71 -3.86 7.43
C PHE A 214 0.88 -3.51 5.96
N GLY A 215 0.34 -2.36 5.54
CA GLY A 215 0.38 -1.95 4.15
C GLY A 215 0.07 -0.47 3.98
N GLU A 216 0.52 0.07 2.85
CA GLU A 216 0.38 1.49 2.51
C GLU A 216 -0.50 1.69 1.26
N SER A 217 -1.28 2.78 1.24
CA SER A 217 -2.16 3.15 0.13
C SER A 217 -3.15 2.02 -0.20
N ALA A 218 -3.12 1.51 -1.43
CA ALA A 218 -3.86 0.31 -1.82
C ALA A 218 -3.53 -0.92 -0.96
N GLY A 219 -2.30 -1.07 -0.48
CA GLY A 219 -1.92 -2.10 0.48
C GLY A 219 -2.62 -1.92 1.83
N GLY A 220 -2.76 -0.67 2.30
CA GLY A 220 -3.55 -0.36 3.50
C GLY A 220 -5.05 -0.62 3.29
N HIS A 221 -5.58 -0.29 2.12
CA HIS A 221 -6.95 -0.65 1.72
C HIS A 221 -7.15 -2.18 1.69
N ASN A 222 -6.14 -2.91 1.23
CA ASN A 222 -6.14 -4.37 1.23
C ASN A 222 -6.10 -4.95 2.65
N VAL A 223 -5.35 -4.33 3.58
CA VAL A 223 -5.40 -4.66 5.02
C VAL A 223 -6.81 -4.44 5.59
N ALA A 224 -7.49 -3.34 5.24
CA ALA A 224 -8.89 -3.14 5.62
C ALA A 224 -9.81 -4.24 5.04
N GLY A 225 -9.60 -4.64 3.78
CA GLY A 225 -10.29 -5.78 3.16
C GLY A 225 -10.07 -7.11 3.92
N LEU A 226 -8.84 -7.39 4.37
CA LEU A 226 -8.52 -8.57 5.17
C LEU A 226 -9.17 -8.51 6.56
N LEU A 227 -9.27 -7.34 7.19
CA LEU A 227 -10.01 -7.16 8.43
C LEU A 227 -11.48 -7.56 8.24
N ALA A 228 -12.14 -7.11 7.18
CA ALA A 228 -13.54 -7.45 6.91
C ALA A 228 -13.76 -8.86 6.35
N SER A 229 -12.72 -9.53 5.84
CA SER A 229 -12.89 -10.82 5.18
C SER A 229 -13.08 -11.97 6.17
N PRO A 230 -14.19 -12.73 6.11
CA PRO A 230 -14.36 -13.91 6.96
C PRO A 230 -13.34 -15.01 6.63
N LEU A 231 -12.80 -15.03 5.41
CA LEU A 231 -11.80 -16.01 4.97
C LEU A 231 -10.41 -15.77 5.58
N ALA A 232 -10.14 -14.57 6.09
CA ALA A 232 -8.86 -14.22 6.71
C ALA A 232 -8.84 -14.46 8.24
N SER A 233 -9.94 -14.98 8.80
CA SER A 233 -10.08 -15.13 10.25
C SER A 233 -9.04 -16.06 10.86
N GLY A 234 -8.38 -15.57 11.91
CA GLY A 234 -7.32 -16.27 12.62
C GLY A 234 -5.99 -16.38 11.87
N LEU A 235 -5.81 -15.68 10.74
CA LEU A 235 -4.55 -15.65 10.00
C LEU A 235 -3.61 -14.52 10.44
N PHE A 236 -4.14 -13.50 11.10
CA PHE A 236 -3.38 -12.40 11.65
C PHE A 236 -3.99 -11.96 12.99
N HIS A 237 -3.20 -11.21 13.74
CA HIS A 237 -3.47 -10.89 15.15
C HIS A 237 -3.48 -9.39 15.40
N ARG A 238 -3.01 -8.57 14.43
CA ARG A 238 -2.94 -7.11 14.45
C ARG A 238 -2.90 -6.56 13.02
N ALA A 239 -3.31 -5.30 12.85
CA ALA A 239 -3.31 -4.63 11.55
C ALA A 239 -2.79 -3.19 11.64
N ILE A 240 -1.98 -2.78 10.66
CA ILE A 240 -1.54 -1.39 10.46
C ILE A 240 -1.95 -0.93 9.06
N ILE A 241 -2.72 0.14 8.98
CA ILE A 241 -3.29 0.68 7.75
C ILE A 241 -2.70 2.06 7.52
N GLN A 242 -1.73 2.14 6.61
CA GLN A 242 -1.04 3.38 6.29
C GLN A 242 -1.68 4.03 5.07
N SER A 243 -2.32 5.19 5.23
CA SER A 243 -2.95 5.95 4.14
C SER A 243 -3.96 5.16 3.30
N GLY A 244 -4.55 4.09 3.86
CA GLY A 244 -5.53 3.22 3.20
C GLY A 244 -6.97 3.60 3.50
N SER A 245 -7.86 3.46 2.51
CA SER A 245 -9.30 3.73 2.69
C SER A 245 -10.09 2.50 3.15
N PHE A 246 -11.31 2.72 3.63
CA PHE A 246 -12.22 1.70 4.18
C PHE A 246 -13.51 1.54 3.36
N ASP A 247 -13.47 1.91 2.08
CA ASP A 247 -14.62 1.88 1.17
C ASP A 247 -14.65 0.64 0.25
N SER A 248 -15.80 0.39 -0.36
CA SER A 248 -15.99 -0.69 -1.33
C SER A 248 -17.01 -0.29 -2.38
N VAL A 249 -17.18 -1.14 -3.39
CA VAL A 249 -18.23 -1.02 -4.39
C VAL A 249 -19.10 -2.25 -4.46
N SER A 250 -20.39 -2.03 -4.72
CA SER A 250 -21.33 -3.12 -4.95
C SER A 250 -20.90 -3.97 -6.14
N TRP A 251 -21.28 -5.25 -6.09
CA TRP A 251 -21.13 -6.14 -7.23
C TRP A 251 -21.78 -5.54 -8.49
N GLU A 252 -22.99 -4.99 -8.35
CA GLU A 252 -23.77 -4.42 -9.44
C GLU A 252 -23.06 -3.24 -10.10
N ALA A 253 -22.43 -2.36 -9.31
CA ALA A 253 -21.65 -1.25 -9.84
C ALA A 253 -20.37 -1.73 -10.56
N ALA A 254 -19.66 -2.70 -9.97
CA ALA A 254 -18.41 -3.23 -10.52
C ALA A 254 -18.63 -4.04 -11.81
N SER A 255 -19.67 -4.88 -11.82
CA SER A 255 -20.05 -5.73 -12.96
C SER A 255 -20.69 -4.96 -14.10
N GLY A 256 -21.33 -3.83 -13.82
CA GLY A 256 -22.05 -3.00 -14.80
C GLY A 256 -23.54 -3.27 -14.89
N ALA A 257 -24.11 -3.97 -13.90
CA ALA A 257 -25.56 -4.11 -13.77
C ALA A 257 -26.25 -2.80 -13.31
N GLU A 258 -25.51 -1.91 -12.64
CA GLU A 258 -26.00 -0.59 -12.25
C GLU A 258 -25.87 0.42 -13.41
N PRO A 259 -26.94 1.17 -13.76
CA PRO A 259 -26.89 2.19 -14.81
C PRO A 259 -25.91 3.33 -14.50
N GLY A 260 -25.28 3.89 -15.54
CA GLY A 260 -24.43 5.07 -15.42
C GLY A 260 -22.99 4.79 -14.97
N GLN A 261 -22.67 3.53 -14.70
CA GLN A 261 -21.30 3.08 -14.49
C GLN A 261 -20.56 3.00 -15.83
N SER A 262 -19.24 3.19 -15.80
CA SER A 262 -18.39 3.17 -16.99
C SER A 262 -17.11 2.40 -16.72
N ASN A 263 -16.64 1.62 -17.70
CA ASN A 263 -15.46 0.75 -17.59
C ASN A 263 -15.66 -0.32 -16.53
N THR A 264 -16.85 -0.92 -16.56
CA THR A 264 -17.28 -2.02 -15.71
C THR A 264 -16.62 -3.33 -16.16
N SER A 265 -16.64 -4.37 -15.33
CA SER A 265 -16.11 -5.69 -15.74
C SER A 265 -16.80 -6.23 -17.00
N ALA A 266 -18.10 -5.96 -17.21
CA ALA A 266 -18.78 -6.31 -18.45
C ALA A 266 -18.22 -5.54 -19.67
N ASP A 267 -17.99 -4.22 -19.55
CA ASP A 267 -17.37 -3.43 -20.62
C ASP A 267 -15.99 -3.97 -20.99
N ILE A 268 -15.20 -4.32 -19.97
CA ILE A 268 -13.87 -4.90 -20.15
C ILE A 268 -13.96 -6.28 -20.81
N ALA A 269 -14.87 -7.15 -20.37
CA ALA A 269 -15.06 -8.48 -20.96
C ALA A 269 -15.39 -8.38 -22.45
N LEU A 270 -16.25 -7.42 -22.84
CA LEU A 270 -16.57 -7.14 -24.24
C LEU A 270 -15.34 -6.69 -25.04
N ARG A 271 -14.45 -5.87 -24.45
CA ARG A 271 -13.20 -5.45 -25.11
C ARG A 271 -12.20 -6.59 -25.26
N ILE A 272 -12.18 -7.53 -24.32
CA ILE A 272 -11.28 -8.69 -24.33
C ILE A 272 -11.73 -9.75 -25.34
N ALA A 273 -13.01 -10.13 -25.32
CA ALA A 273 -13.51 -11.32 -26.00
C ALA A 273 -14.70 -11.08 -26.94
N GLY A 274 -15.23 -9.86 -27.03
CA GLY A 274 -16.40 -9.53 -27.83
C GLY A 274 -17.72 -10.02 -27.22
N ASP A 275 -18.80 -9.93 -28.01
CA ASP A 275 -20.13 -10.39 -27.60
C ASP A 275 -20.16 -11.92 -27.39
N GLY A 276 -20.90 -12.37 -26.37
CA GLY A 276 -21.07 -13.80 -26.09
C GLY A 276 -19.82 -14.47 -25.51
N TYR A 277 -18.96 -13.70 -24.83
CA TYR A 277 -17.78 -14.20 -24.14
C TYR A 277 -18.10 -15.39 -23.21
N THR A 278 -17.14 -16.29 -23.05
CA THR A 278 -17.15 -17.39 -22.07
C THR A 278 -15.99 -17.20 -21.09
N ALA A 279 -16.02 -17.90 -19.95
CA ALA A 279 -14.88 -17.91 -19.03
C ALA A 279 -13.59 -18.34 -19.75
N ASP A 280 -13.65 -19.39 -20.56
CA ASP A 280 -12.52 -19.88 -21.36
C ASP A 280 -12.00 -18.82 -22.35
N ALA A 281 -12.88 -18.09 -23.04
CA ALA A 281 -12.47 -17.05 -23.98
C ALA A 281 -11.75 -15.90 -23.26
N LEU A 282 -12.26 -15.48 -22.10
CA LEU A 282 -11.62 -14.44 -21.29
C LEU A 282 -10.25 -14.92 -20.75
N ARG A 283 -10.15 -16.16 -20.26
CA ARG A 283 -8.90 -16.72 -19.73
C ARG A 283 -7.85 -16.98 -20.81
N SER A 284 -8.27 -17.24 -22.06
CA SER A 284 -7.37 -17.49 -23.19
C SER A 284 -6.75 -16.22 -23.79
N ALA A 285 -7.25 -15.03 -23.42
CA ALA A 285 -6.68 -13.77 -23.92
C ALA A 285 -5.23 -13.61 -23.48
N ASP A 286 -4.38 -13.00 -24.31
CA ASP A 286 -3.03 -12.64 -23.88
C ASP A 286 -3.05 -11.44 -22.93
N LEU A 287 -1.96 -11.24 -22.18
CA LEU A 287 -1.85 -10.14 -21.22
C LEU A 287 -1.99 -8.78 -21.90
N GLU A 288 -1.49 -8.62 -23.13
CA GLU A 288 -1.59 -7.36 -23.85
C GLU A 288 -3.06 -7.00 -24.14
N THR A 289 -3.88 -7.97 -24.54
CA THR A 289 -5.33 -7.81 -24.74
C THR A 289 -6.02 -7.44 -23.43
N VAL A 290 -5.73 -8.16 -22.34
CA VAL A 290 -6.33 -7.90 -21.02
C VAL A 290 -6.00 -6.49 -20.54
N PHE A 291 -4.73 -6.10 -20.56
CA PHE A 291 -4.30 -4.80 -20.03
C PHE A 291 -4.69 -3.64 -20.94
N ASN A 292 -4.67 -3.81 -22.26
CA ASN A 292 -5.14 -2.76 -23.18
C ASN A 292 -6.66 -2.53 -23.08
N ALA A 293 -7.45 -3.52 -22.64
CA ALA A 293 -8.89 -3.31 -22.40
C ALA A 293 -9.15 -2.24 -21.32
N TYR A 294 -8.21 -2.08 -20.39
CA TYR A 294 -8.25 -1.08 -19.30
C TYR A 294 -7.64 0.28 -19.67
N ARG A 295 -7.07 0.47 -20.87
CA ARG A 295 -6.49 1.76 -21.27
C ARG A 295 -7.53 2.80 -21.65
N GLY A 296 -7.27 4.05 -21.26
CA GLY A 296 -8.01 5.22 -21.71
C GLY A 296 -7.85 5.50 -23.19
N GLU A 297 -8.85 6.16 -23.80
CA GLU A 297 -8.77 6.64 -25.19
C GLU A 297 -7.63 7.67 -25.38
N ASP A 298 -7.25 8.36 -24.31
CA ASP A 298 -6.11 9.28 -24.20
C ASP A 298 -4.77 8.58 -23.96
N GLY A 299 -4.76 7.24 -23.88
CA GLY A 299 -3.59 6.44 -23.60
C GLY A 299 -3.24 6.32 -22.11
N ALA A 300 -4.10 6.80 -21.20
CA ALA A 300 -3.92 6.56 -19.76
C ALA A 300 -3.88 5.05 -19.47
N PRO A 301 -2.94 4.58 -18.61
CA PRO A 301 -2.72 3.15 -18.40
C PRO A 301 -3.93 2.44 -17.79
N PHE A 302 -4.79 3.17 -17.05
CA PHE A 302 -6.01 2.64 -16.45
C PHE A 302 -7.16 3.63 -16.52
N LEU A 303 -8.34 3.16 -16.92
CA LEU A 303 -9.59 3.92 -17.03
C LEU A 303 -10.20 4.26 -15.67
N ASN A 304 -10.07 3.35 -14.70
CA ASN A 304 -10.49 3.48 -13.31
C ASN A 304 -9.52 2.68 -12.44
N LEU A 305 -9.28 3.13 -11.22
CA LEU A 305 -8.52 2.35 -10.24
C LEU A 305 -9.38 1.17 -9.73
N PRO A 306 -8.81 -0.04 -9.58
CA PRO A 306 -9.48 -1.15 -8.93
C PRO A 306 -9.89 -0.78 -7.50
N ARG A 307 -11.11 -1.18 -7.12
CA ARG A 307 -11.68 -1.00 -5.78
C ARG A 307 -12.08 -2.36 -5.23
N MET A 308 -12.18 -2.50 -3.91
CA MET A 308 -12.73 -3.69 -3.27
C MET A 308 -14.20 -3.90 -3.66
N ILE A 309 -14.56 -5.12 -4.02
CA ILE A 309 -15.88 -5.47 -4.55
C ILE A 309 -16.65 -6.29 -3.52
N GLU A 310 -17.89 -5.92 -3.28
CA GLU A 310 -18.84 -6.58 -2.36
C GLU A 310 -19.37 -7.89 -2.97
N ASP A 311 -18.48 -8.88 -3.09
CA ASP A 311 -18.75 -10.12 -3.81
C ASP A 311 -19.53 -11.15 -2.96
N GLY A 312 -19.57 -10.99 -1.63
CA GLY A 312 -20.17 -11.93 -0.69
C GLY A 312 -19.36 -13.22 -0.50
N VAL A 313 -18.12 -13.27 -1.00
CA VAL A 313 -17.18 -14.40 -0.83
C VAL A 313 -15.99 -13.94 -0.01
N THR A 314 -15.32 -12.88 -0.46
CA THR A 314 -14.15 -12.28 0.18
C THR A 314 -14.54 -11.05 0.99
N ILE A 315 -15.44 -10.21 0.48
CA ILE A 315 -15.95 -9.02 1.17
C ILE A 315 -17.47 -9.18 1.39
N PRO A 316 -18.00 -8.85 2.58
CA PRO A 316 -19.44 -8.87 2.83
C PRO A 316 -20.26 -8.04 1.83
N ARG A 317 -21.49 -8.48 1.53
CA ARG A 317 -22.37 -7.81 0.55
C ARG A 317 -22.91 -6.46 1.01
N ASP A 318 -22.84 -6.18 2.29
CA ASP A 318 -23.22 -4.92 2.92
C ASP A 318 -22.09 -3.89 2.90
N GLY A 319 -20.91 -4.22 2.38
CA GLY A 319 -19.83 -3.26 2.18
C GLY A 319 -18.78 -3.25 3.27
N LEU A 320 -17.59 -2.80 2.88
CA LEU A 320 -16.42 -2.73 3.75
C LEU A 320 -16.68 -1.81 4.94
N ALA A 321 -17.26 -0.62 4.71
CA ALA A 321 -17.57 0.32 5.79
C ALA A 321 -18.52 -0.29 6.84
N ASN A 322 -19.58 -0.98 6.42
CA ASN A 322 -20.55 -1.56 7.36
C ASN A 322 -19.95 -2.72 8.17
N ALA A 323 -18.98 -3.45 7.61
CA ALA A 323 -18.28 -4.51 8.34
C ALA A 323 -17.59 -4.00 9.62
N PHE A 324 -17.16 -2.75 9.67
CA PHE A 324 -16.49 -2.14 10.83
C PHE A 324 -17.45 -1.55 11.88
N ALA A 325 -18.76 -1.61 11.65
CA ALA A 325 -19.76 -1.07 12.58
C ALA A 325 -19.95 -1.95 13.83
N SER A 326 -19.38 -3.16 13.88
CA SER A 326 -19.42 -4.07 15.03
C SER A 326 -18.19 -4.97 15.05
N PRO A 327 -17.58 -5.26 16.22
CA PRO A 327 -16.49 -6.23 16.34
C PRO A 327 -16.92 -7.67 16.00
N ASP A 328 -18.21 -7.96 15.88
CA ASP A 328 -18.71 -9.29 15.50
C ASP A 328 -18.75 -9.50 13.97
N THR A 329 -18.57 -8.43 13.18
CA THR A 329 -18.71 -8.44 11.71
C THR A 329 -17.39 -8.34 10.96
N PHE A 330 -16.26 -8.21 11.67
CA PHE A 330 -14.91 -8.23 11.11
C PHE A 330 -13.93 -8.93 12.05
N ASN A 331 -12.70 -9.17 11.60
CA ASN A 331 -11.61 -9.69 12.42
C ASN A 331 -11.14 -8.60 13.40
N ALA A 332 -11.78 -8.49 14.56
CA ALA A 332 -11.57 -7.45 15.57
C ALA A 332 -10.26 -7.58 16.36
N VAL A 333 -9.13 -7.51 15.67
CA VAL A 333 -7.77 -7.41 16.23
C VAL A 333 -7.40 -5.96 16.53
N PRO A 334 -6.36 -5.67 17.32
CA PRO A 334 -5.82 -4.31 17.45
C PRO A 334 -5.46 -3.67 16.09
N VAL A 335 -5.78 -2.39 15.92
CA VAL A 335 -5.59 -1.63 14.67
C VAL A 335 -4.81 -0.34 14.91
N VAL A 336 -3.80 -0.09 14.07
CA VAL A 336 -3.22 1.25 13.86
C VAL A 336 -3.68 1.75 12.49
N THR A 337 -4.17 2.99 12.41
CA THR A 337 -4.45 3.67 11.15
C THR A 337 -3.77 5.04 11.11
N GLY A 338 -3.41 5.55 9.94
CA GLY A 338 -2.82 6.88 9.85
C GLY A 338 -2.71 7.41 8.44
N THR A 339 -2.31 8.67 8.35
CA THR A 339 -2.05 9.37 7.09
C THR A 339 -0.82 10.24 7.22
N ASN A 340 -0.37 10.79 6.10
CA ASN A 340 0.66 11.81 6.11
C ASN A 340 0.01 13.21 6.09
N ARG A 341 0.73 14.24 6.52
CA ARG A 341 0.20 15.61 6.57
C ARG A 341 -0.15 16.15 5.18
N ASP A 342 0.66 15.82 4.19
CA ASP A 342 0.61 16.37 2.83
C ASP A 342 0.33 15.30 1.76
N GLU A 343 -0.50 14.28 2.07
CA GLU A 343 -0.86 13.15 1.19
C GLU A 343 -0.87 13.52 -0.30
N MET A 344 -1.57 14.61 -0.62
CA MET A 344 -1.89 14.96 -2.00
C MET A 344 -0.78 15.70 -2.75
N LYS A 345 0.30 16.12 -2.07
CA LYS A 345 1.44 16.78 -2.72
C LYS A 345 2.17 15.88 -3.71
N LEU A 346 2.27 14.58 -3.45
CA LEU A 346 2.88 13.63 -4.40
C LEU A 346 2.17 13.68 -5.77
N PHE A 347 0.84 13.63 -5.75
CA PHE A 347 0.04 13.63 -6.98
C PHE A 347 -0.03 15.03 -7.61
N ASN A 348 -0.14 16.07 -6.78
CA ASN A 348 -0.19 17.46 -7.24
C ASN A 348 1.13 17.93 -7.87
N ALA A 349 2.27 17.36 -7.49
CA ALA A 349 3.56 17.64 -8.13
C ALA A 349 3.56 17.33 -9.64
N PHE A 350 2.66 16.44 -10.10
CA PHE A 350 2.52 16.05 -11.51
C PHE A 350 1.28 16.67 -12.19
N ARG A 351 0.66 17.70 -11.61
CA ARG A 351 -0.48 18.41 -12.18
C ARG A 351 -0.06 19.68 -12.92
N ASP A 352 -0.35 19.77 -14.21
CA ASP A 352 0.06 20.92 -15.04
C ASP A 352 -0.67 22.22 -14.69
N ASP A 353 -1.86 22.12 -14.08
CA ASP A 353 -2.63 23.26 -13.57
C ASP A 353 -2.03 23.85 -12.28
N LEU A 354 -1.26 23.07 -11.53
CA LEU A 354 -0.62 23.48 -10.27
C LEU A 354 0.90 23.72 -10.41
N VAL A 355 1.56 23.02 -11.34
CA VAL A 355 3.02 22.99 -11.48
C VAL A 355 3.43 23.40 -12.90
N LYS A 356 4.53 24.16 -13.00
CA LYS A 356 5.26 24.41 -14.25
C LYS A 356 6.37 23.39 -14.40
N ARG A 357 6.44 22.77 -15.58
CA ARG A 357 7.55 21.89 -15.96
C ARG A 357 8.53 22.61 -16.87
N TYR A 358 9.79 22.72 -16.45
CA TYR A 358 10.88 23.20 -17.29
C TYR A 358 11.74 22.02 -17.74
N PHE A 359 12.02 21.96 -19.04
CA PHE A 359 12.82 20.89 -19.67
C PHE A 359 12.32 19.46 -19.36
N GLY A 360 11.04 19.32 -19.00
CA GLY A 360 10.40 18.04 -18.66
C GLY A 360 10.77 17.44 -17.30
N VAL A 361 11.69 18.04 -16.54
CA VAL A 361 12.23 17.45 -15.30
C VAL A 361 12.27 18.40 -14.12
N ILE A 362 12.24 19.72 -14.34
CA ILE A 362 12.22 20.72 -13.26
C ILE A 362 10.77 21.07 -12.97
N LEU A 363 10.31 20.77 -11.76
CA LEU A 363 8.94 20.99 -11.28
C LEU A 363 8.94 22.15 -10.29
N ILE A 364 8.13 23.18 -10.56
CA ILE A 364 7.98 24.36 -9.69
C ILE A 364 6.50 24.72 -9.59
N SER A 365 5.96 24.89 -8.38
CA SER A 365 4.58 25.33 -8.16
C SER A 365 4.31 26.67 -8.87
N ARG A 366 3.16 26.79 -9.53
CA ARG A 366 2.73 28.02 -10.23
C ARG A 366 2.47 29.16 -9.27
N ASP A 367 1.78 28.83 -8.18
CA ASP A 367 1.42 29.67 -7.06
C ASP A 367 1.59 28.81 -5.81
N ALA A 368 2.54 29.18 -4.95
CA ALA A 368 2.88 28.38 -3.78
C ALA A 368 1.71 28.33 -2.77
N GLN A 369 1.03 29.46 -2.54
CA GLN A 369 -0.08 29.52 -1.59
C GLN A 369 -1.25 28.68 -2.08
N PHE A 370 -1.60 28.79 -3.37
CA PHE A 370 -2.69 28.00 -3.93
C PHE A 370 -2.33 26.50 -3.99
N TYR A 371 -1.08 26.15 -4.32
CA TYR A 371 -0.58 24.77 -4.28
C TYR A 371 -0.77 24.14 -2.90
N ASP A 372 -0.28 24.82 -1.86
CA ASP A 372 -0.38 24.34 -0.48
C ASP A 372 -1.84 24.24 -0.03
N THR A 373 -2.67 25.23 -0.38
CA THR A 373 -4.10 25.22 0.00
C THR A 373 -4.87 24.08 -0.68
N VAL A 374 -4.63 23.82 -1.97
CA VAL A 374 -5.23 22.67 -2.67
C VAL A 374 -4.78 21.35 -2.01
N ALA A 375 -3.48 21.21 -1.74
CA ALA A 375 -2.95 20.02 -1.10
C ALA A 375 -3.52 19.81 0.33
N GLU A 376 -3.65 20.87 1.11
CA GLU A 376 -4.22 20.85 2.46
C GLU A 376 -5.63 20.27 2.47
N TYR A 377 -6.57 20.84 1.70
CA TYR A 377 -7.96 20.38 1.68
C TYR A 377 -8.13 18.96 1.11
N GLN A 378 -7.34 18.59 0.10
CA GLN A 378 -7.39 17.22 -0.40
C GLN A 378 -6.79 16.23 0.62
N SER A 379 -5.72 16.59 1.33
CA SER A 379 -5.10 15.73 2.36
C SER A 379 -5.99 15.60 3.61
N ARG A 380 -6.70 16.67 3.99
CA ARG A 380 -7.77 16.60 5.00
C ARG A 380 -8.88 15.63 4.59
N THR A 381 -9.30 15.64 3.32
CA THR A 381 -10.26 14.66 2.82
C THR A 381 -9.74 13.23 2.92
N TRP A 382 -8.46 13.01 2.63
CA TRP A 382 -7.82 11.70 2.77
C TRP A 382 -7.84 11.21 4.23
N ARG A 383 -7.45 12.09 5.15
CA ARG A 383 -7.47 11.86 6.60
C ARG A 383 -8.87 11.52 7.12
N ILE A 384 -9.89 12.28 6.70
CA ILE A 384 -11.30 12.02 7.08
C ILE A 384 -11.69 10.57 6.77
N LEU A 385 -11.30 10.08 5.59
CA LEU A 385 -11.69 8.76 5.09
C LEU A 385 -10.85 7.62 5.65
N ALA A 386 -9.54 7.84 5.78
CA ALA A 386 -8.59 6.82 6.23
C ALA A 386 -8.55 6.69 7.76
N VAL A 387 -8.75 7.79 8.50
CA VAL A 387 -8.56 7.83 9.96
C VAL A 387 -9.86 8.18 10.67
N ASP A 388 -10.37 9.40 10.49
CA ASP A 388 -11.41 9.93 11.38
C ASP A 388 -12.71 9.10 11.32
N GLN A 389 -13.22 8.81 10.12
CA GLN A 389 -14.43 8.00 9.95
C GLN A 389 -14.23 6.55 10.37
N ALA A 390 -13.12 5.93 9.97
CA ALA A 390 -12.83 4.53 10.26
C ALA A 390 -12.67 4.29 11.77
N ALA A 391 -11.85 5.09 12.44
CA ALA A 391 -11.61 4.99 13.87
C ALA A 391 -12.87 5.29 14.69
N SER A 392 -13.65 6.31 14.29
CA SER A 392 -14.92 6.62 14.94
C SER A 392 -15.95 5.50 14.77
N LEU A 393 -16.02 4.89 13.58
CA LEU A 393 -16.94 3.80 13.30
C LEU A 393 -16.62 2.57 14.16
N MET A 394 -15.37 2.12 14.15
CA MET A 394 -14.91 1.01 15.00
C MET A 394 -15.18 1.26 16.48
N GLN A 395 -14.85 2.47 16.97
CA GLN A 395 -15.08 2.84 18.36
C GLN A 395 -16.56 2.82 18.73
N SER A 396 -17.42 3.39 17.88
CA SER A 396 -18.87 3.41 18.10
C SER A 396 -19.49 2.01 18.07
N GLY A 397 -18.91 1.11 17.28
CA GLY A 397 -19.26 -0.31 17.22
C GLY A 397 -18.79 -1.12 18.42
N GLY A 398 -17.94 -0.56 19.28
CA GLY A 398 -17.43 -1.20 20.49
C GLY A 398 -16.00 -1.77 20.37
N HIS A 399 -15.33 -1.59 19.23
CA HIS A 399 -13.92 -1.94 19.06
C HIS A 399 -13.02 -0.76 19.46
N ARG A 400 -12.34 -0.88 20.61
CA ARG A 400 -11.59 0.24 21.23
C ARG A 400 -10.08 0.18 21.05
N ASP A 401 -9.54 -0.93 20.56
CA ASP A 401 -8.10 -1.11 20.35
C ASP A 401 -7.68 -0.51 19.01
N VAL A 402 -7.89 0.79 18.89
CA VAL A 402 -7.57 1.60 17.71
C VAL A 402 -6.59 2.70 18.11
N TRP A 403 -5.52 2.84 17.35
CA TRP A 403 -4.55 3.93 17.45
C TRP A 403 -4.48 4.67 16.13
N ALA A 404 -4.28 5.98 16.19
CA ALA A 404 -4.12 6.81 15.01
C ALA A 404 -2.75 7.49 14.97
N TYR A 405 -2.23 7.77 13.78
CA TYR A 405 -1.05 8.61 13.60
C TYR A 405 -1.18 9.61 12.44
N ARG A 406 -0.31 10.63 12.48
CA ARG A 406 -0.02 11.51 11.35
C ARG A 406 1.48 11.65 11.16
N PHE A 407 1.98 11.40 9.96
CA PHE A 407 3.39 11.62 9.63
C PHE A 407 3.60 13.02 9.05
N ASP A 408 4.55 13.76 9.60
CA ASP A 408 4.73 15.21 9.34
C ASP A 408 6.10 15.59 8.76
N TRP A 409 7.04 14.65 8.66
CA TRP A 409 8.41 14.93 8.22
C TRP A 409 8.47 15.56 6.81
N ASP A 410 9.08 16.73 6.70
CA ASP A 410 9.17 17.52 5.47
C ASP A 410 10.58 18.12 5.23
N GLU A 411 11.61 17.54 5.84
CA GLU A 411 12.98 18.07 5.81
C GLU A 411 13.79 17.56 4.60
N GLN A 412 13.13 17.32 3.46
CA GLN A 412 13.81 16.96 2.23
C GLN A 412 14.79 18.06 1.76
N GLY A 413 15.71 17.69 0.87
CA GLY A 413 16.65 18.65 0.29
C GLY A 413 16.14 19.35 -0.97
N ARG A 414 17.08 19.96 -1.69
CA ARG A 414 16.85 20.49 -3.04
C ARG A 414 17.34 19.52 -4.09
N ALA A 415 16.54 19.27 -5.12
CA ALA A 415 16.95 18.58 -6.33
C ALA A 415 17.25 19.58 -7.46
N LEU A 416 18.28 19.29 -8.26
CA LEU A 416 18.72 20.15 -9.38
C LEU A 416 18.93 21.62 -8.98
N PHE A 417 19.31 21.88 -7.72
CA PHE A 417 19.50 23.21 -7.10
C PHE A 417 18.25 24.10 -6.97
N VAL A 418 17.20 23.84 -7.74
CA VAL A 418 16.02 24.73 -7.85
C VAL A 418 14.72 24.11 -7.37
N MET A 419 14.62 22.77 -7.32
CA MET A 419 13.41 22.10 -6.85
C MET A 419 13.49 21.92 -5.35
N ASP A 420 12.68 22.67 -4.62
CA ASP A 420 12.53 22.55 -3.17
C ASP A 420 11.60 21.37 -2.86
N LEU A 421 12.17 20.21 -2.49
CA LEU A 421 11.38 18.99 -2.30
C LEU A 421 10.56 19.04 -1.00
N SER A 422 11.00 19.80 0.01
CA SER A 422 10.21 20.08 1.21
C SER A 422 8.90 20.79 0.89
N HIS A 423 8.95 21.79 0.02
CA HIS A 423 7.74 22.50 -0.40
C HIS A 423 6.89 21.67 -1.37
N LEU A 424 7.54 21.07 -2.38
CA LEU A 424 6.86 20.35 -3.46
C LEU A 424 6.21 19.06 -2.98
N LEU A 425 6.88 18.29 -2.12
CA LEU A 425 6.42 16.99 -1.62
C LEU A 425 6.03 17.08 -0.14
N GLY A 426 6.91 17.60 0.71
CA GLY A 426 6.70 17.61 2.17
C GLY A 426 6.45 16.20 2.70
N ALA A 427 5.54 16.06 3.66
CA ALA A 427 5.08 14.76 4.15
C ALA A 427 4.06 14.13 3.19
N ALA A 428 4.48 13.86 1.95
CA ALA A 428 3.63 13.37 0.88
C ALA A 428 3.20 11.91 1.10
N HIS A 429 2.22 11.43 0.32
CA HIS A 429 1.84 10.01 0.28
C HIS A 429 3.05 9.07 0.14
N ALA A 430 3.04 7.95 0.87
CA ALA A 430 4.11 6.96 0.96
C ALA A 430 5.46 7.41 1.57
N MET A 431 5.61 8.68 2.00
CA MET A 431 6.87 9.22 2.51
C MET A 431 7.31 8.60 3.85
N GLU A 432 6.38 7.97 4.59
CA GLU A 432 6.62 7.32 5.86
C GLU A 432 7.19 5.89 5.71
N ILE A 433 7.05 5.25 4.54
CA ILE A 433 7.52 3.87 4.30
C ILE A 433 9.03 3.74 4.56
N PRO A 434 9.93 4.59 4.02
CA PRO A 434 11.37 4.51 4.30
C PRO A 434 11.73 4.57 5.79
N PHE A 435 10.91 5.27 6.59
CA PHE A 435 11.13 5.41 8.03
C PHE A 435 10.70 4.17 8.80
N VAL A 436 9.60 3.54 8.41
CA VAL A 436 9.17 2.25 9.01
C VAL A 436 10.18 1.15 8.71
N PHE A 437 10.67 1.07 7.47
CA PHE A 437 11.64 0.05 7.04
C PHE A 437 13.08 0.37 7.45
N ASN A 438 13.35 1.61 7.87
CA ASN A 438 14.69 2.17 8.07
C ASN A 438 15.59 1.93 6.84
N HIS A 439 15.04 2.19 5.66
CA HIS A 439 15.68 1.97 4.37
C HIS A 439 15.28 3.07 3.39
N PHE A 440 16.27 3.82 2.90
CA PHE A 440 16.07 5.09 2.19
C PHE A 440 16.41 5.05 0.68
N ASP A 441 16.41 3.86 0.07
CA ASP A 441 16.44 3.66 -1.39
C ASP A 441 15.03 3.25 -1.83
N PHE A 442 14.22 4.23 -2.25
CA PHE A 442 12.79 4.01 -2.48
C PHE A 442 12.23 4.82 -3.66
N PHE A 443 12.62 6.09 -3.80
CA PHE A 443 12.14 6.97 -4.86
C PHE A 443 13.15 7.10 -6.03
N GLY A 444 14.22 6.31 -6.00
CA GLY A 444 15.23 6.21 -7.06
C GLY A 444 16.12 7.44 -7.11
N ARG A 445 16.23 8.10 -8.26
CA ARG A 445 17.14 9.25 -8.45
C ARG A 445 16.88 10.45 -7.52
N LEU A 446 15.73 10.50 -6.86
CA LEU A 446 15.41 11.57 -5.91
C LEU A 446 15.93 11.28 -4.49
N ASP A 447 16.27 10.03 -4.16
CA ASP A 447 16.64 9.63 -2.79
C ASP A 447 17.85 10.41 -2.28
N GLY A 448 18.89 10.60 -3.10
CA GLY A 448 20.07 11.38 -2.70
C GLY A 448 19.77 12.87 -2.41
N ALA A 449 18.69 13.42 -2.95
CA ALA A 449 18.23 14.78 -2.63
C ALA A 449 17.29 14.79 -1.42
N MET A 450 16.41 13.81 -1.29
CA MET A 450 15.45 13.71 -0.18
C MET A 450 16.12 13.27 1.12
N PHE A 451 16.94 12.23 1.07
CA PHE A 451 17.60 11.60 2.21
C PHE A 451 19.10 11.90 2.18
N ASN A 452 19.44 13.17 2.43
CA ASN A 452 20.81 13.65 2.32
C ASN A 452 21.49 13.77 3.71
N ASN A 453 22.77 14.16 3.73
CA ASN A 453 23.55 14.25 4.97
C ASN A 453 23.04 15.33 5.94
N ASN A 454 22.33 16.36 5.46
CA ASN A 454 21.86 17.44 6.31
C ASN A 454 20.69 17.02 7.19
N ASN A 455 19.88 16.06 6.74
CA ASN A 455 18.75 15.53 7.51
C ASN A 455 19.02 14.15 8.11
N ALA A 456 20.21 13.58 7.93
CA ALA A 456 20.52 12.21 8.37
C ALA A 456 20.23 11.99 9.87
N SER A 457 20.67 12.92 10.74
CA SER A 457 20.47 12.78 12.20
C SER A 457 18.98 12.76 12.59
N GLY A 458 18.21 13.76 12.17
CA GLY A 458 16.78 13.84 12.46
C GLY A 458 15.98 12.69 11.83
N ARG A 459 16.29 12.37 10.58
CA ARG A 459 15.66 11.29 9.81
C ARG A 459 15.88 9.91 10.44
N GLU A 460 17.12 9.58 10.80
CA GLU A 460 17.48 8.30 11.42
C GLU A 460 16.86 8.17 12.81
N ALA A 461 16.80 9.26 13.59
CA ALA A 461 16.12 9.26 14.87
C ALA A 461 14.60 9.02 14.74
N LEU A 462 13.95 9.65 13.74
CA LEU A 462 12.55 9.40 13.43
C LEU A 462 12.30 7.95 12.98
N ALA A 463 13.14 7.42 12.10
CA ALA A 463 13.04 6.03 11.63
C ALA A 463 13.20 5.02 12.77
N ALA A 464 14.16 5.26 13.68
CA ALA A 464 14.32 4.44 14.87
C ALA A 464 13.08 4.49 15.78
N ALA A 465 12.48 5.66 15.97
CA ALA A 465 11.26 5.81 16.76
C ALA A 465 10.06 5.09 16.12
N MET A 466 9.84 5.27 14.82
CA MET A 466 8.75 4.60 14.08
C MET A 466 8.95 3.07 14.09
N GLY A 467 10.14 2.57 13.77
CA GLY A 467 10.45 1.14 13.84
C GLY A 467 10.18 0.56 15.23
N ALA A 468 10.50 1.29 16.30
CA ALA A 468 10.23 0.85 17.67
C ALA A 468 8.73 0.75 17.98
N TYR A 469 7.91 1.73 17.57
CA TYR A 469 6.46 1.66 17.76
C TYR A 469 5.80 0.56 16.91
N TRP A 470 6.18 0.44 15.64
CA TRP A 470 5.62 -0.59 14.75
C TRP A 470 5.92 -1.99 15.28
N ALA A 471 7.17 -2.22 15.70
CA ALA A 471 7.56 -3.50 16.23
C ALA A 471 6.95 -3.75 17.62
N GLU A 472 6.83 -2.74 18.48
CA GLU A 472 6.17 -2.92 19.78
C GLU A 472 4.70 -3.25 19.63
N PHE A 473 4.00 -2.53 18.75
CA PHE A 473 2.65 -2.88 18.38
C PHE A 473 2.59 -4.32 17.86
N ALA A 474 3.48 -4.72 16.96
CA ALA A 474 3.53 -6.08 16.45
C ALA A 474 3.75 -7.14 17.55
N ARG A 475 4.54 -6.84 18.59
CA ARG A 475 4.80 -7.73 19.73
C ARG A 475 3.60 -7.86 20.65
N THR A 476 2.98 -6.74 21.03
CA THR A 476 2.09 -6.67 22.20
C THR A 476 0.64 -6.37 21.83
N GLY A 477 0.41 -5.60 20.77
CA GLY A 477 -0.92 -5.10 20.37
C GLY A 477 -1.16 -3.67 20.82
N GLU A 478 -0.18 -3.08 21.50
CA GLU A 478 -0.21 -1.69 21.92
C GLU A 478 1.15 -1.05 21.57
N PRO A 479 1.18 0.08 20.84
CA PRO A 479 2.45 0.76 20.54
C PRO A 479 3.14 1.30 21.80
N GLY A 480 2.36 1.66 22.83
CA GLY A 480 2.86 2.08 24.15
C GLY A 480 3.90 3.19 24.06
N THR A 481 5.09 2.95 24.61
CA THR A 481 6.24 3.86 24.58
C THR A 481 7.34 3.38 23.61
N GLY A 482 6.97 2.61 22.58
CA GLY A 482 7.94 1.97 21.67
C GLY A 482 8.79 0.91 22.36
N GLY A 483 8.20 0.17 23.30
CA GLY A 483 8.86 -0.85 24.11
C GLY A 483 9.93 -0.25 25.04
N PRO A 484 11.19 -0.73 25.00
CA PRO A 484 12.25 -0.31 25.92
C PRO A 484 12.81 1.09 25.63
N THR A 485 12.33 1.78 24.59
CA THR A 485 12.86 3.07 24.14
C THR A 485 12.38 4.27 24.96
N ASN A 486 11.31 4.11 25.76
CA ASN A 486 10.73 5.17 26.59
C ASN A 486 10.36 6.43 25.79
N LEU A 487 9.82 6.22 24.58
CA LEU A 487 9.24 7.26 23.75
C LEU A 487 7.91 7.76 24.37
N PRO A 488 7.34 8.88 23.90
CA PRO A 488 6.04 9.36 24.35
C PRO A 488 4.96 8.26 24.30
N SER A 489 4.03 8.27 25.25
CA SER A 489 2.97 7.25 25.27
C SER A 489 2.01 7.46 24.09
N TRP A 490 1.89 6.47 23.21
CA TRP A 490 0.91 6.47 22.14
C TRP A 490 -0.42 5.91 22.64
N GLU A 491 -1.30 6.83 23.01
CA GLU A 491 -2.63 6.52 23.53
C GLU A 491 -3.61 6.13 22.41
N ARG A 492 -4.63 5.34 22.79
CA ARG A 492 -5.70 4.90 21.88
C ARG A 492 -6.51 6.10 21.39
N TRP A 493 -7.05 5.97 20.18
CA TRP A 493 -8.05 6.88 19.64
C TRP A 493 -9.24 7.03 20.59
N ASN A 494 -9.71 8.26 20.77
CA ASN A 494 -10.84 8.62 21.62
C ASN A 494 -11.71 9.70 20.95
N ALA A 495 -12.73 10.18 21.66
CA ALA A 495 -13.62 11.24 21.14
C ALA A 495 -12.90 12.58 20.87
N ASP A 496 -11.72 12.80 21.46
CA ASP A 496 -10.88 13.98 21.21
C ASP A 496 -10.00 13.81 19.96
N GLY A 497 -10.02 12.64 19.31
CA GLY A 497 -9.21 12.34 18.13
C GLY A 497 -7.72 12.20 18.43
N LEU A 498 -7.36 11.55 19.54
CA LEU A 498 -5.96 11.32 19.89
C LEU A 498 -5.20 10.56 18.79
N LEU A 499 -4.09 11.14 18.35
CA LEU A 499 -3.19 10.53 17.37
C LEU A 499 -1.73 10.89 17.64
N MET A 500 -0.81 9.99 17.31
CA MET A 500 0.63 10.25 17.38
C MET A 500 1.09 11.01 16.14
N ARG A 501 1.65 12.20 16.31
CA ARG A 501 2.40 12.86 15.24
C ARG A 501 3.81 12.29 15.20
N PHE A 502 4.26 11.93 14.00
CA PHE A 502 5.61 11.47 13.71
C PHE A 502 6.38 12.54 12.95
N ASP A 503 7.38 13.12 13.61
CA ASP A 503 8.25 14.15 13.04
C ASP A 503 9.68 14.03 13.57
N SER A 504 10.65 14.69 12.95
CA SER A 504 12.04 14.60 13.41
C SER A 504 12.23 15.34 14.75
N PRO A 505 13.24 14.96 15.55
CA PRO A 505 13.60 15.71 16.75
C PRO A 505 14.06 17.15 16.49
N ASP A 506 14.41 17.51 15.26
CA ASP A 506 14.84 18.86 14.89
C ASP A 506 13.64 19.80 14.64
N ASP A 507 12.44 19.24 14.46
CA ASP A 507 11.16 19.98 14.45
C ASP A 507 10.30 19.60 15.68
N ASN A 508 9.24 18.81 15.51
CA ASN A 508 8.29 18.56 16.60
C ASN A 508 8.46 17.20 17.32
N GLY A 509 9.31 16.32 16.82
CA GLY A 509 9.49 14.97 17.34
C GLY A 509 8.20 14.14 17.34
N GLN A 510 8.17 13.14 18.21
CA GLN A 510 6.98 12.34 18.45
C GLN A 510 6.11 13.06 19.48
N GLU A 511 4.87 13.40 19.12
CA GLU A 511 3.95 14.10 20.02
C GLU A 511 2.54 13.51 19.90
N LEU A 512 1.92 13.22 21.04
CA LEU A 512 0.50 12.90 21.08
C LEU A 512 -0.30 14.20 20.88
N ILE A 513 -1.00 14.31 19.76
CA ILE A 513 -1.85 15.45 19.42
C ILE A 513 -3.33 15.04 19.42
N THR A 514 -4.21 16.04 19.38
CA THR A 514 -5.67 15.87 19.39
C THR A 514 -6.29 16.55 18.18
N GLY A 515 -7.54 16.20 17.90
CA GLY A 515 -8.38 16.82 16.90
C GLY A 515 -8.91 15.78 15.93
N THR A 516 -10.16 15.95 15.52
CA THR A 516 -10.82 15.20 14.46
C THR A 516 -11.13 16.11 13.28
N ASP A 517 -11.29 15.54 12.10
CA ASP A 517 -11.80 16.26 10.93
C ASP A 517 -13.12 15.67 10.42
N SER A 518 -13.88 16.43 9.64
CA SER A 518 -15.13 15.99 9.03
C SER A 518 -15.42 16.75 7.74
N PHE A 519 -16.26 16.17 6.87
CA PHE A 519 -16.66 16.86 5.64
C PHE A 519 -17.41 18.18 5.92
N GLU A 520 -18.16 18.26 7.02
CA GLU A 520 -18.84 19.49 7.44
C GLU A 520 -17.84 20.58 7.85
N ALA A 521 -16.85 20.23 8.69
CA ALA A 521 -15.80 21.15 9.10
C ALA A 521 -14.95 21.60 7.89
N LEU A 522 -14.57 20.66 7.03
CA LEU A 522 -13.83 20.93 5.80
C LEU A 522 -14.58 21.91 4.88
N GLU A 523 -15.88 21.70 4.67
CA GLU A 523 -16.73 22.59 3.87
C GLU A 523 -16.81 23.99 4.49
N ALA A 524 -17.02 24.07 5.80
CA ALA A 524 -17.11 25.34 6.53
C ALA A 524 -15.79 26.13 6.46
N ASP A 525 -14.66 25.45 6.65
CA ASP A 525 -13.33 26.06 6.56
C ASP A 525 -13.06 26.56 5.14
N LEU A 526 -13.36 25.74 4.12
CA LEU A 526 -13.18 26.11 2.72
C LEU A 526 -14.05 27.32 2.32
N ALA A 527 -15.27 27.41 2.84
CA ALA A 527 -16.16 28.55 2.64
C ALA A 527 -15.60 29.84 3.27
N ALA A 528 -14.95 29.73 4.43
CA ALA A 528 -14.40 30.85 5.19
C ALA A 528 -12.96 31.22 4.81
N ASP A 529 -12.29 30.42 3.98
CA ASP A 529 -10.88 30.58 3.66
C ASP A 529 -10.61 31.86 2.86
N THR A 530 -9.95 32.83 3.51
CA THR A 530 -9.60 34.12 2.93
C THR A 530 -8.36 34.07 2.04
N ARG A 531 -7.67 32.92 1.96
CA ARG A 531 -6.54 32.71 1.03
C ARG A 531 -7.02 32.51 -0.41
N LEU A 532 -8.30 32.17 -0.61
CA LEU A 532 -8.87 31.78 -1.89
C LEU A 532 -9.89 32.82 -2.39
N ASP A 533 -9.77 33.19 -3.66
CA ASP A 533 -10.90 33.79 -4.38
C ASP A 533 -11.97 32.73 -4.74
N ASP A 534 -13.10 33.17 -5.29
CA ASP A 534 -14.22 32.27 -5.62
C ASP A 534 -13.84 31.22 -6.67
N ALA A 535 -13.00 31.58 -7.65
CA ALA A 535 -12.57 30.66 -8.69
C ALA A 535 -11.60 29.61 -8.14
N GLN A 536 -10.66 30.03 -7.31
CA GLN A 536 -9.72 29.15 -6.60
C GLN A 536 -10.46 28.21 -5.66
N ARG A 537 -11.46 28.70 -4.91
CA ARG A 537 -12.29 27.86 -4.04
C ARG A 537 -12.98 26.74 -4.82
N CYS A 538 -13.56 27.05 -5.98
CA CYS A 538 -14.17 26.03 -6.82
C CYS A 538 -13.14 25.07 -7.43
N ALA A 539 -11.95 25.55 -7.77
CA ALA A 539 -10.86 24.68 -8.19
C ALA A 539 -10.41 23.71 -7.07
N VAL A 540 -10.44 24.11 -5.80
CA VAL A 540 -10.23 23.19 -4.67
C VAL A 540 -11.34 22.13 -4.63
N VAL A 541 -12.62 22.52 -4.76
CA VAL A 541 -13.75 21.56 -4.78
C VAL A 541 -13.59 20.53 -5.89
N GLU A 542 -13.23 20.96 -7.10
CA GLU A 542 -12.99 20.05 -8.22
C GLU A 542 -11.75 19.17 -8.01
N ALA A 543 -10.70 19.70 -7.38
CA ALA A 543 -9.53 18.92 -7.01
C ALA A 543 -9.87 17.81 -6.00
N ILE A 544 -10.75 18.06 -5.04
CA ILE A 544 -11.26 17.03 -4.11
C ILE A 544 -12.14 16.03 -4.89
N ALA A 545 -13.04 16.53 -5.74
CA ALA A 545 -13.97 15.70 -6.51
C ALA A 545 -13.26 14.67 -7.41
N ALA A 546 -12.09 15.02 -7.95
CA ALA A 546 -11.30 14.16 -8.81
C ALA A 546 -10.86 12.84 -8.15
N TRP A 547 -10.85 12.78 -6.82
CA TRP A 547 -10.44 11.62 -6.02
C TRP A 547 -11.61 10.94 -5.31
N ARG A 548 -12.84 11.27 -5.71
CA ARG A 548 -14.06 10.80 -5.05
C ARG A 548 -15.02 10.20 -6.08
N PRO A 549 -15.95 9.32 -5.67
CA PRO A 549 -17.01 8.86 -6.56
C PRO A 549 -17.76 10.03 -7.20
N ARG A 550 -18.14 9.90 -8.48
CA ARG A 550 -18.90 10.94 -9.19
C ARG A 550 -20.17 11.30 -8.41
N GLY A 551 -20.48 12.59 -8.36
CA GLY A 551 -21.67 13.12 -7.68
C GLY A 551 -21.54 13.25 -6.14
N SER A 552 -20.49 12.69 -5.53
CA SER A 552 -20.32 12.71 -4.07
C SER A 552 -20.18 14.11 -3.46
N LEU A 553 -19.80 15.12 -4.26
CA LEU A 553 -19.62 16.50 -3.83
C LEU A 553 -20.63 17.48 -4.43
N ASP A 554 -21.70 17.01 -5.08
CA ASP A 554 -22.67 17.89 -5.75
C ASP A 554 -23.36 18.87 -4.78
N THR A 555 -23.60 18.43 -3.55
CA THR A 555 -24.17 19.31 -2.51
C THR A 555 -23.18 20.40 -2.09
N MET A 556 -21.89 20.05 -1.95
CA MET A 556 -20.83 21.00 -1.62
C MET A 556 -20.66 22.03 -2.75
N ARG A 557 -20.67 21.58 -4.02
CA ARG A 557 -20.65 22.46 -5.20
C ARG A 557 -21.78 23.49 -5.17
N GLN A 558 -23.00 23.03 -4.91
CA GLN A 558 -24.18 23.92 -4.84
C GLN A 558 -24.06 24.95 -3.73
N ARG A 559 -23.62 24.56 -2.52
CA ARG A 559 -23.50 25.48 -1.38
C ARG A 559 -22.38 26.49 -1.53
N LEU A 560 -21.28 26.10 -2.16
CA LEU A 560 -20.14 26.97 -2.43
C LEU A 560 -20.29 27.79 -3.73
N ASN A 561 -21.43 27.68 -4.43
CA ASN A 561 -21.70 28.34 -5.72
C ASN A 561 -20.67 28.00 -6.81
N CYS A 562 -20.20 26.75 -6.83
CA CYS A 562 -19.34 26.20 -7.86
C CYS A 562 -20.19 25.49 -8.92
N GLY A 563 -20.74 26.26 -9.86
CA GLY A 563 -21.67 25.78 -10.89
C GLY A 563 -21.25 26.15 -12.30
#